data_AF-A0A1T1HUY7-F1
#
_entry.id   AF-A0A1T1HUY7-F1
#
_cell.length_a   1.000
_cell.length_b   1.000
_cell.length_c   1.000
_cell.angle_alpha   90.00
_cell.angle_beta   90.00
_cell.angle_gamma   90.00
#
_symmetry.space_group_name_H-M   'P 1'
#
loop_
_entity.id
_entity.type
_entity.pdbx_description
1 polymer ?
#
loop_
_entity_poly.entity_id
_entity_poly.type
_entity_poly.pdbx_seq_one_letter_code
_entity_poly.pdbx_strand_id
1 'polypeptide(L)'
;MEYLFTLTYLLPADDCEVDALIERLGAAGCDDVLIGSGLAGRLALEFCREAESAQAALFSALGDIKRLIPGARLVEASPDYVGLSDIADLVGVSRQNMRKLMLTHAATFPLAVHEGSASFWHLAEVLSWLQAKGGYVLKQPMIEVARVAQHVNTHKESQRIGPLKTELLALIG
;
A
#
# COMPACT_ATOMS: atom_id res chain seq x y z
N MET A 1 6.53 -17.18 6.07
CA MET A 1 6.52 -16.65 4.69
C MET A 1 7.01 -15.23 4.75
N GLU A 2 7.77 -14.78 3.76
CA GLU A 2 8.32 -13.42 3.74
C GLU A 2 7.39 -12.48 2.95
N TYR A 3 7.15 -11.30 3.51
CA TYR A 3 6.26 -10.29 2.95
C TYR A 3 7.01 -8.97 2.78
N LEU A 4 7.00 -8.45 1.55
CA LEU A 4 7.54 -7.13 1.22
C LEU A 4 6.43 -6.10 1.16
N PHE A 5 6.60 -5.00 1.89
CA PHE A 5 5.68 -3.87 1.88
C PHE A 5 6.38 -2.61 2.39
N THR A 6 5.86 -1.46 2.03
CA THR A 6 6.39 -0.17 2.46
C THR A 6 5.36 0.60 3.25
N LEU A 7 5.74 1.07 4.44
CA LEU A 7 4.92 1.98 5.23
C LEU A 7 5.52 3.38 5.13
N THR A 8 4.75 4.32 4.59
CA THR A 8 5.16 5.73 4.51
C THR A 8 4.50 6.51 5.63
N TYR A 9 5.31 7.22 6.42
CA TYR A 9 4.87 8.04 7.54
C TYR A 9 5.24 9.51 7.34
N LEU A 10 4.43 10.39 7.91
CA LEU A 10 4.77 11.78 8.20
C LEU A 10 5.22 11.84 9.66
N LEU A 11 6.45 12.29 9.89
CA LEU A 11 7.03 12.47 11.21
C LEU A 11 6.55 13.78 11.85
N PRO A 12 6.43 13.83 13.18
CA PRO A 12 6.22 15.09 13.88
C PRO A 12 7.47 15.99 13.74
N ALA A 13 7.27 17.31 13.78
CA ALA A 13 8.34 18.28 13.55
C ALA A 13 9.55 18.12 14.49
N ASP A 14 9.32 17.58 15.69
CA ASP A 14 10.34 17.42 16.73
C ASP A 14 11.13 16.09 16.62
N ASP A 15 10.72 15.15 15.76
CA ASP A 15 11.33 13.81 15.62
C ASP A 15 11.84 13.61 14.17
N CYS A 16 12.79 14.46 13.76
CA CYS A 16 13.30 14.53 12.37
C CYS A 16 14.73 13.98 12.18
N GLU A 17 15.40 13.54 13.25
CA GLU A 17 16.76 12.98 13.19
C GLU A 17 16.71 11.50 12.76
N VAL A 18 16.97 11.26 11.47
CA VAL A 18 16.86 9.92 10.86
C VAL A 18 17.82 8.91 11.49
N ASP A 19 19.05 9.32 11.83
CA ASP A 19 20.06 8.44 12.41
C ASP A 19 19.65 7.91 13.79
N ALA A 20 19.16 8.80 14.66
CA ALA A 20 18.61 8.42 15.96
C ALA A 20 17.41 7.48 15.82
N LEU A 21 16.62 7.63 14.76
CA LEU A 21 15.50 6.76 14.49
C LEU A 21 15.93 5.37 14.02
N ILE A 22 16.97 5.28 13.19
CA ILE A 22 17.59 4.00 12.78
C ILE A 22 18.02 3.22 14.02
N GLU A 23 18.74 3.88 14.95
CA GLU A 23 19.19 3.24 16.19
C GLU A 23 18.02 2.76 17.07
N ARG A 24 16.97 3.57 17.21
CA ARG A 24 15.75 3.19 17.96
C ARG A 24 15.04 1.99 17.36
N LEU A 25 14.92 1.93 16.04
CA LEU A 25 14.30 0.81 15.32
C LEU A 25 15.12 -0.47 15.51
N GLY A 26 16.45 -0.39 15.32
CA GLY A 26 17.34 -1.52 15.55
C GLY A 26 17.29 -2.03 16.99
N ALA A 27 17.33 -1.13 17.99
CA ALA A 27 17.24 -1.49 19.40
C ALA A 27 15.91 -2.12 19.80
N ALA A 28 14.84 -1.85 19.04
CA ALA A 28 13.52 -2.43 19.25
C ALA A 28 13.31 -3.79 18.57
N GLY A 29 14.34 -4.32 17.91
CA GLY A 29 14.26 -5.57 17.15
C GLY A 29 13.53 -5.43 15.82
N CYS A 30 13.48 -4.22 15.26
CA CYS A 30 12.99 -3.95 13.91
C CYS A 30 14.20 -3.88 12.96
N ASP A 31 14.85 -5.02 12.75
CA ASP A 31 16.03 -5.18 11.89
C ASP A 31 15.69 -5.61 10.45
N ASP A 32 14.42 -5.91 10.19
CA ASP A 32 13.85 -6.34 8.93
C ASP A 32 13.36 -5.18 8.03
N VAL A 33 13.86 -3.96 8.29
CA VAL A 33 13.39 -2.73 7.64
C VAL A 33 14.52 -1.95 7.00
N LEU A 34 14.31 -1.52 5.77
CA LEU A 34 15.11 -0.53 5.08
C LEU A 34 14.45 0.85 5.21
N ILE A 35 15.24 1.85 5.60
CA ILE A 35 14.75 3.21 5.82
C ILE A 35 15.15 4.11 4.65
N GLY A 36 14.16 4.81 4.08
CA GLY A 36 14.37 5.81 3.05
C GLY A 36 13.74 7.15 3.42
N SER A 37 14.50 8.24 3.33
CA SER A 37 14.00 9.61 3.46
C SER A 37 13.95 10.28 2.09
N GLY A 38 12.80 10.23 1.40
CA GLY A 38 12.63 10.84 0.07
C GLY A 38 12.25 12.33 0.12
N LEU A 39 11.49 12.75 1.13
CA LEU A 39 11.05 14.13 1.34
C LEU A 39 11.25 14.49 2.81
N ALA A 40 11.59 15.74 3.10
CA ALA A 40 11.74 16.21 4.48
C ALA A 40 10.46 15.95 5.30
N GLY A 41 10.63 15.37 6.50
CA GLY A 41 9.52 14.98 7.37
C GLY A 41 8.75 13.73 6.94
N ARG A 42 9.11 13.09 5.82
CA ARG A 42 8.52 11.80 5.40
C ARG A 42 9.54 10.69 5.50
N LEU A 43 9.04 9.57 6.01
CA LEU A 43 9.82 8.36 6.25
C LEU A 43 9.17 7.20 5.50
N ALA A 44 9.90 6.59 4.58
CA ALA A 44 9.50 5.33 3.96
C ALA A 44 10.23 4.18 4.66
N LEU A 45 9.47 3.20 5.11
CA LEU A 45 9.97 2.01 5.81
C LEU A 45 9.61 0.80 4.97
N GLU A 46 10.58 0.26 4.23
CA GLU A 46 10.41 -0.94 3.41
C GLU A 46 10.76 -2.17 4.25
N PHE A 47 9.74 -2.96 4.56
CA PHE A 47 9.85 -4.16 5.37
C PHE A 47 10.04 -5.39 4.50
N CYS A 48 10.87 -6.31 4.99
CA CYS A 48 11.03 -7.67 4.50
C CYS A 48 10.69 -8.63 5.63
N ARG A 49 9.41 -8.71 6.00
CA ARG A 49 8.98 -9.28 7.27
C ARG A 49 8.51 -10.71 7.14
N GLU A 50 9.05 -11.61 7.96
CA GLU A 50 8.55 -12.97 8.08
C GLU A 50 7.31 -13.03 8.99
N ALA A 51 6.25 -13.67 8.51
CA ALA A 51 5.06 -13.95 9.30
C ALA A 51 4.27 -15.16 8.78
N GLU A 52 3.23 -15.52 9.53
CA GLU A 52 2.23 -16.53 9.15
C GLU A 52 1.22 -16.01 8.11
N SER A 53 1.05 -14.68 8.01
CA SER A 53 0.17 -14.03 7.04
C SER A 53 0.59 -12.60 6.76
N ALA A 54 0.20 -12.05 5.60
CA ALA A 54 0.44 -10.65 5.27
C ALA A 54 -0.19 -9.69 6.30
N GLN A 55 -1.35 -10.06 6.86
CA GLN A 55 -2.01 -9.28 7.90
C GLN A 55 -1.16 -9.23 9.18
N ALA A 56 -0.63 -10.37 9.62
CA ALA A 56 0.25 -10.42 10.78
C ALA A 56 1.55 -9.61 10.56
N ALA A 57 2.15 -9.72 9.37
CA ALA A 57 3.35 -8.96 9.02
C ALA A 57 3.07 -7.45 9.07
N LEU A 58 2.03 -6.98 8.38
CA LEU A 58 1.75 -5.55 8.26
C LEU A 58 1.25 -4.96 9.59
N PHE A 59 0.40 -5.67 10.34
CA PHE A 59 -0.12 -5.15 11.62
C PHE A 59 0.94 -5.12 12.71
N SER A 60 1.84 -6.11 12.76
CA SER A 60 2.98 -6.05 13.67
C SER A 60 3.87 -4.85 13.35
N ALA A 61 4.16 -4.59 12.07
CA ALA A 61 4.96 -3.43 11.65
C ALA A 61 4.29 -2.10 12.01
N LEU A 62 2.98 -1.96 11.75
CA LEU A 62 2.21 -0.79 12.21
C LEU A 62 2.28 -0.62 13.73
N GLY A 63 2.21 -1.71 14.49
CA GLY A 63 2.32 -1.71 15.95
C GLY A 63 3.70 -1.30 16.44
N ASP A 64 4.77 -1.76 15.79
CA ASP A 64 6.16 -1.38 16.10
C ASP A 64 6.36 0.12 15.92
N ILE A 65 5.97 0.65 14.76
CA ILE A 65 6.11 2.09 14.48
C ILE A 65 5.22 2.92 15.40
N LYS A 66 4.01 2.46 15.73
CA LYS A 66 3.14 3.19 16.66
C LYS A 66 3.73 3.25 18.07
N ARG A 67 4.44 2.21 18.52
CA ARG A 67 5.12 2.19 19.82
C ARG A 67 6.37 3.07 19.80
N LEU A 68 7.17 2.98 18.74
CA LEU A 68 8.44 3.69 18.63
C LEU A 68 8.25 5.18 18.37
N ILE A 69 7.31 5.54 17.50
CA ILE A 69 7.04 6.93 17.09
C ILE A 69 5.53 7.23 17.22
N PRO A 70 5.00 7.40 18.45
CA PRO A 70 3.56 7.55 18.67
C PRO A 70 2.90 8.71 17.91
N GLY A 71 3.68 9.76 17.63
CA GLY A 71 3.25 10.96 16.89
C GLY A 71 3.34 10.83 15.36
N ALA A 72 3.95 9.77 14.83
CA ALA A 72 4.01 9.55 13.39
C ALA A 72 2.61 9.27 12.83
N ARG A 73 2.30 9.88 11.70
CA ARG A 73 1.02 9.68 11.00
C ARG A 73 1.25 8.84 9.76
N LEU A 74 0.55 7.71 9.66
CA LEU A 74 0.60 6.88 8.46
C LEU A 74 0.07 7.69 7.27
N VAL A 75 0.90 7.81 6.24
CA VAL A 75 0.53 8.40 4.95
C VAL A 75 -0.05 7.32 4.06
N GLU A 76 0.63 6.19 3.92
CA GLU A 76 0.24 5.11 3.00
C GLU A 76 0.91 3.79 3.39
N ALA A 77 0.18 2.68 3.21
CA ALA A 77 0.75 1.35 3.12
C ALA A 77 0.79 0.91 1.65
N SER A 78 1.96 0.49 1.17
CA SER A 78 2.19 0.09 -0.22
C SER A 78 2.67 -1.37 -0.29
N PRO A 79 2.39 -2.09 -1.39
CA PRO A 79 1.72 -1.62 -2.60
C PRO A 79 0.18 -1.65 -2.51
N ASP A 80 -0.47 -0.54 -2.87
CA ASP A 80 -1.94 -0.46 -2.97
C ASP A 80 -2.36 0.44 -4.15
N TYR A 81 -2.19 1.76 -4.05
CA TYR A 81 -2.52 2.67 -5.14
C TYR A 81 -1.47 2.60 -6.25
N VAL A 82 -1.88 2.10 -7.41
CA VAL A 82 -0.97 1.86 -8.54
C VAL A 82 -1.50 2.46 -9.83
N GLY A 83 -0.60 2.98 -10.66
CA GLY A 83 -0.87 3.31 -12.05
C GLY A 83 -0.63 2.12 -12.98
N LEU A 84 -0.99 2.28 -14.26
CA LEU A 84 -0.77 1.25 -15.27
C LEU A 84 0.71 0.89 -15.47
N SER A 85 1.63 1.83 -15.21
CA SER A 85 3.06 1.56 -15.29
C SER A 85 3.49 0.60 -14.19
N ASP A 86 3.10 0.89 -12.94
CA ASP A 86 3.47 0.08 -11.78
C ASP A 86 2.90 -1.34 -11.90
N ILE A 87 1.63 -1.46 -12.35
CA ILE A 87 1.02 -2.77 -12.63
C ILE A 87 1.80 -3.52 -13.70
N ALA A 88 2.17 -2.84 -14.79
CA ALA A 88 2.88 -3.46 -15.90
C ALA A 88 4.25 -3.99 -15.47
N ASP A 89 4.99 -3.21 -14.68
CA ASP A 89 6.29 -3.61 -14.13
C ASP A 89 6.15 -4.81 -13.18
N LEU A 90 5.13 -4.80 -12.30
CA LEU A 90 4.86 -5.89 -11.36
C LEU A 90 4.53 -7.22 -12.05
N VAL A 91 3.84 -7.18 -13.20
CA VAL A 91 3.42 -8.39 -13.93
C VAL A 91 4.32 -8.73 -15.12
N GLY A 92 5.40 -7.96 -15.34
CA GLY A 92 6.41 -8.21 -16.35
C GLY A 92 5.96 -7.94 -17.79
N VAL A 93 5.12 -6.94 -18.02
CA VAL A 93 4.67 -6.51 -19.36
C VAL A 93 4.95 -5.02 -19.59
N SER A 94 4.76 -4.54 -20.82
CA SER A 94 4.89 -3.10 -21.09
C SER A 94 3.64 -2.32 -20.64
N ARG A 95 3.82 -1.06 -20.26
CA ARG A 95 2.70 -0.13 -19.98
C ARG A 95 1.68 -0.06 -21.13
N GLN A 96 2.16 -0.09 -22.38
CA GLN A 96 1.28 -0.08 -23.56
C GLN A 96 0.43 -1.36 -23.65
N ASN A 97 1.01 -2.53 -23.30
CA ASN A 97 0.28 -3.78 -23.20
C ASN A 97 -0.84 -3.68 -22.14
N MET A 98 -0.51 -3.20 -20.94
CA MET A 98 -1.48 -3.04 -19.85
C MET A 98 -2.61 -2.05 -20.21
N ARG A 99 -2.26 -0.93 -20.86
CA ARG A 99 -3.27 0.02 -21.37
C ARG A 99 -4.18 -0.61 -22.42
N LYS A 100 -3.61 -1.34 -23.38
CA LYS A 100 -4.41 -2.05 -24.40
C LYS A 100 -5.35 -3.05 -23.74
N LEU A 101 -4.85 -3.79 -22.74
CA LEU A 101 -5.63 -4.77 -21.99
C LEU A 101 -6.81 -4.13 -21.27
N MET A 102 -6.58 -3.04 -20.53
CA MET A 102 -7.62 -2.26 -19.86
C MET A 102 -8.70 -1.80 -20.85
N LEU A 103 -8.31 -1.19 -21.98
CA LEU A 103 -9.26 -0.71 -22.99
C LEU A 103 -10.05 -1.84 -23.66
N THR A 104 -9.41 -2.99 -23.91
CA THR A 104 -10.05 -4.15 -24.53
C THR A 104 -11.09 -4.79 -23.60
N HIS A 105 -10.90 -4.66 -22.27
CA HIS A 105 -11.74 -5.27 -21.25
C HIS A 105 -12.42 -4.25 -20.33
N ALA A 106 -12.70 -3.04 -20.84
CA ALA A 106 -13.16 -1.91 -20.04
C ALA A 106 -14.42 -2.19 -19.19
N ALA A 107 -15.30 -3.09 -19.64
CA ALA A 107 -16.50 -3.48 -18.90
C ALA A 107 -16.24 -4.37 -17.67
N THR A 108 -15.05 -4.99 -17.58
CA THR A 108 -14.70 -5.95 -16.53
C THR A 108 -13.43 -5.58 -15.78
N PHE A 109 -12.59 -4.72 -16.34
CA PHE A 109 -11.39 -4.24 -15.69
C PHE A 109 -11.79 -3.43 -14.44
N PRO A 110 -11.04 -3.51 -13.33
CA PRO A 110 -11.37 -2.79 -12.10
C PRO A 110 -11.55 -1.29 -12.32
N LEU A 111 -12.48 -0.71 -11.56
CA LEU A 111 -12.71 0.73 -11.59
C LEU A 111 -11.53 1.47 -10.94
N ALA A 112 -11.17 2.60 -11.52
CA ALA A 112 -10.15 3.45 -10.93
C ALA A 112 -10.70 4.10 -9.65
N VAL A 113 -9.87 4.14 -8.61
CA VAL A 113 -10.18 4.86 -7.35
C VAL A 113 -10.06 6.37 -7.57
N HIS A 114 -9.23 6.77 -8.52
CA HIS A 114 -9.07 8.15 -8.94
C HIS A 114 -8.85 8.22 -10.44
N GLU A 115 -9.54 9.15 -11.09
CA GLU A 115 -9.30 9.54 -12.48
C GLU A 115 -9.03 11.05 -12.55
N GLY A 116 -7.90 11.42 -13.16
CA GLY A 116 -7.45 12.80 -13.29
C GLY A 116 -6.24 12.92 -14.21
N SER A 117 -5.26 13.73 -13.84
CA SER A 117 -3.97 13.80 -14.56
C SER A 117 -3.23 12.45 -14.56
N ALA A 118 -3.44 11.66 -13.51
CA ALA A 118 -3.10 10.25 -13.42
C ALA A 118 -4.33 9.45 -12.99
N SER A 119 -4.37 8.18 -13.38
CA SER A 119 -5.39 7.23 -12.92
C SER A 119 -4.75 6.22 -11.98
N PHE A 120 -5.46 5.92 -10.88
CA PHE A 120 -5.01 4.99 -9.85
C PHE A 120 -6.05 3.91 -9.60
N TRP A 121 -5.56 2.69 -9.37
CA TRP A 121 -6.36 1.53 -8.99
C TRP A 121 -5.84 0.96 -7.68
N HIS A 122 -6.69 0.22 -6.96
CA HIS A 122 -6.23 -0.69 -5.94
C HIS A 122 -5.56 -1.90 -6.60
N LEU A 123 -4.30 -2.15 -6.26
CA LEU A 123 -3.51 -3.24 -6.84
C LEU A 123 -4.18 -4.59 -6.61
N ALA A 124 -4.77 -4.81 -5.43
CA ALA A 124 -5.42 -6.07 -5.08
C ALA A 124 -6.57 -6.43 -6.05
N GLU A 125 -7.35 -5.44 -6.49
CA GLU A 125 -8.45 -5.63 -7.43
C GLU A 125 -7.91 -5.99 -8.83
N VAL A 126 -6.87 -5.29 -9.29
CA VAL A 126 -6.21 -5.57 -10.57
C VAL A 126 -5.58 -6.95 -10.57
N LEU A 127 -4.86 -7.33 -9.52
CA LEU A 127 -4.25 -8.66 -9.40
C LEU A 127 -5.31 -9.76 -9.36
N SER A 128 -6.42 -9.55 -8.65
CA SER A 128 -7.54 -10.51 -8.60
C SER A 128 -8.17 -10.68 -9.99
N TRP A 129 -8.36 -9.59 -10.72
CA TRP A 129 -8.87 -9.62 -12.09
C TRP A 129 -7.91 -10.34 -13.06
N LEU A 130 -6.61 -10.06 -12.98
CA LEU A 130 -5.59 -10.73 -13.80
C LEU A 130 -5.49 -12.22 -13.49
N GLN A 131 -5.60 -12.60 -12.21
CA GLN A 131 -5.62 -14.00 -11.79
C GLN A 131 -6.82 -14.74 -12.37
N ALA A 132 -8.02 -14.14 -12.31
CA ALA A 132 -9.24 -14.72 -12.87
C ALA A 132 -9.19 -14.84 -14.40
N LYS A 133 -8.56 -13.88 -15.08
CA LYS A 133 -8.33 -13.91 -16.52
C LYS A 133 -7.37 -15.05 -16.94
N GLY A 134 -6.37 -15.34 -16.10
CA GLY A 134 -5.31 -16.30 -16.39
C GLY A 134 -4.21 -15.73 -17.29
N GLY A 135 -3.10 -16.47 -17.41
CA GLY A 135 -1.95 -16.09 -18.24
C GLY A 135 -0.89 -15.23 -17.55
N TYR A 136 -1.03 -14.94 -16.26
CA TYR A 136 -0.06 -14.20 -15.46
C TYR A 136 0.43 -15.05 -14.29
N VAL A 137 1.74 -15.04 -14.04
CA VAL A 137 2.35 -15.70 -12.88
C VAL A 137 2.44 -14.68 -11.75
N LEU A 138 1.45 -14.69 -10.87
CA LEU A 138 1.36 -13.77 -9.74
C LEU A 138 1.82 -14.46 -8.44
N LYS A 139 2.69 -13.80 -7.68
CA LYS A 139 3.15 -14.30 -6.38
C LYS A 139 2.06 -14.10 -5.33
N GLN A 140 1.67 -15.17 -4.63
CA GLN A 140 0.66 -15.10 -3.56
C GLN A 140 0.97 -14.07 -2.46
N PRO A 141 2.22 -13.98 -1.93
CA PRO A 141 2.54 -12.97 -0.92
C PRO A 141 2.21 -11.54 -1.35
N MET A 142 2.41 -11.21 -2.64
CA MET A 142 2.11 -9.88 -3.18
C MET A 142 0.60 -9.60 -3.21
N ILE A 143 -0.22 -10.59 -3.59
CA ILE A 143 -1.69 -10.46 -3.61
C ILE A 143 -2.20 -10.25 -2.18
N GLU A 144 -1.68 -11.04 -1.23
CA GLU A 144 -2.05 -10.94 0.19
C GLU A 144 -1.69 -9.58 0.77
N VAL A 145 -0.47 -9.10 0.54
CA VAL A 145 -0.02 -7.78 0.98
C VAL A 145 -0.87 -6.67 0.37
N ALA A 146 -1.09 -6.69 -0.96
CA ALA A 146 -1.87 -5.66 -1.63
C ALA A 146 -3.29 -5.55 -1.04
N ARG A 147 -3.91 -6.68 -0.69
CA ARG A 147 -5.24 -6.72 -0.07
C ARG A 147 -5.23 -6.12 1.33
N VAL A 148 -4.23 -6.43 2.15
CA VAL A 148 -4.11 -5.87 3.51
C VAL A 148 -3.78 -4.37 3.44
N ALA A 149 -2.89 -3.95 2.55
CA ALA A 149 -2.56 -2.55 2.32
C ALA A 149 -3.78 -1.73 1.89
N GLN A 150 -4.59 -2.26 0.96
CA GLN A 150 -5.89 -1.69 0.58
C GLN A 150 -6.78 -1.48 1.82
N HIS A 151 -6.99 -2.50 2.64
CA HIS A 151 -7.80 -2.37 3.85
C HIS A 151 -7.29 -1.27 4.79
N VAL A 152 -5.97 -1.19 5.00
CA VAL A 152 -5.36 -0.16 5.85
C VAL A 152 -5.59 1.24 5.28
N ASN A 153 -5.36 1.44 3.98
CA ASN A 153 -5.49 2.74 3.34
C ASN A 153 -6.96 3.20 3.28
N THR A 154 -7.88 2.33 2.87
CA THR A 154 -9.31 2.64 2.83
C THR A 154 -9.85 2.95 4.23
N HIS A 155 -9.46 2.16 5.24
CA HIS A 155 -9.88 2.43 6.61
C HIS A 155 -9.35 3.77 7.11
N LYS A 156 -8.07 4.07 6.90
CA LYS A 156 -7.45 5.36 7.23
C LYS A 156 -8.20 6.54 6.61
N GLU A 157 -8.55 6.47 5.33
CA GLU A 157 -9.29 7.57 4.68
C GLU A 157 -10.74 7.67 5.19
N SER A 158 -11.41 6.54 5.48
CA SER A 158 -12.76 6.57 6.06
C SER A 158 -12.80 7.28 7.42
N GLN A 159 -11.78 7.06 8.27
CA GLN A 159 -11.66 7.72 9.57
C GLN A 159 -11.43 9.23 9.46
N ARG A 160 -10.82 9.67 8.36
CA ARG A 160 -10.50 11.09 8.13
C ARG A 160 -11.73 11.95 7.87
N ILE A 161 -12.75 11.38 7.23
CA ILE A 161 -13.95 12.08 6.76
C ILE A 161 -15.08 11.99 7.82
N GLY A 162 -15.02 10.98 8.70
CA GLY A 162 -16.07 10.71 9.69
C GLY A 162 -17.29 10.02 9.06
N PRO A 163 -18.35 9.74 9.86
CA PRO A 163 -19.50 8.98 9.39
C PRO A 163 -20.28 9.74 8.30
N LEU A 164 -20.66 9.03 7.25
CA LEU A 164 -21.52 9.53 6.18
C LEU A 164 -22.95 9.78 6.67
N LYS A 165 -23.59 10.80 6.10
CA LYS A 165 -25.06 10.92 6.17
C LYS A 165 -25.68 9.82 5.32
N THR A 166 -26.71 9.15 5.85
CA THR A 166 -27.41 8.01 5.22
C THR A 166 -27.90 8.30 3.79
N GLU A 167 -28.21 9.57 3.49
CA GLU A 167 -28.66 10.04 2.18
C GLU A 167 -27.60 9.86 1.08
N LEU A 168 -26.31 10.05 1.40
CA LEU A 168 -25.23 9.91 0.42
C LEU A 168 -24.95 8.44 0.09
N LEU A 169 -25.12 7.53 1.07
CA LEU A 169 -24.96 6.09 0.87
C LEU A 169 -25.97 5.53 -0.14
N ALA A 170 -27.19 6.08 -0.18
CA ALA A 170 -28.24 5.65 -1.10
C ALA A 170 -28.00 6.11 -2.57
N LEU A 171 -27.07 7.04 -2.81
CA LEU A 171 -26.80 7.61 -4.14
C LEU A 171 -25.54 7.05 -4.81
N ILE A 172 -24.65 6.41 -4.03
CA ILE A 172 -23.33 5.94 -4.48
C ILE A 172 -23.22 4.40 -4.53
N GLY A 173 -24.31 3.68 -4.22
CA GLY A 173 -24.39 2.21 -4.20
C GLY A 173 -25.15 1.64 -5.38
#